data_AF-A0A091H9Q6-F1
#
_entry.id   AF-A0A091H9Q6-F1
#
_cell.length_a   1.000
_cell.length_b   1.000
_cell.length_c   1.000
_cell.angle_alpha   90.00
_cell.angle_beta   90.00
_cell.angle_gamma   90.00
#
_symmetry.space_group_name_H-M   'P 1'
#
loop_
_entity.id
_entity.type
_entity.pdbx_description
1 polymer ?
#
loop_
_entity_poly.entity_id
_entity_poly.type
_entity_poly.pdbx_seq_one_letter_code
_entity_poly.pdbx_strand_id
1 'polypeptide(L)'
;QFAMWVDAVIFVFSLEDEISFQTVYHYYSRMANYRNTSEIPMVLVGTQDAISSSNPRVIDDARARKLSNDLKRCTYYETCATYGLNVER
;
A
#
# COMPACT_ATOMS: atom_id res chain seq x y z
N GLN A 1 17.57 -7.38 -9.51
CA GLN A 1 17.04 -7.86 -10.81
C GLN A 1 15.51 -7.77 -10.88
N PHE A 2 14.75 -8.17 -9.85
CA PHE A 2 13.26 -8.12 -9.83
C PHE A 2 12.64 -6.73 -10.13
N ALA A 3 13.17 -5.64 -9.55
CA ALA A 3 12.64 -4.29 -9.77
C ALA A 3 12.73 -3.79 -11.22
N MET A 4 13.58 -4.39 -12.06
CA MET A 4 13.74 -3.96 -13.47
C MET A 4 12.71 -4.55 -14.43
N TRP A 5 11.93 -5.54 -13.97
CA TRP A 5 10.92 -6.22 -14.79
C TRP A 5 9.52 -5.61 -14.63
N VAL A 6 9.25 -4.91 -13.54
CA VAL A 6 7.90 -4.40 -13.25
C VAL A 6 7.58 -3.15 -14.08
N ASP A 7 6.35 -3.15 -14.63
CA ASP A 7 5.75 -2.00 -15.32
C ASP A 7 4.89 -1.14 -14.38
N ALA A 8 4.41 -1.71 -13.26
CA ALA A 8 3.66 -1.02 -12.22
C ALA A 8 3.84 -1.74 -10.87
N VAL A 9 3.58 -1.05 -9.76
CA VAL A 9 3.70 -1.61 -8.41
C VAL A 9 2.48 -1.31 -7.56
N ILE A 10 1.97 -2.32 -6.87
CA ILE A 10 0.93 -2.18 -5.86
C ILE A 10 1.56 -2.44 -4.50
N PHE A 11 1.57 -1.43 -3.64
CA PHE A 11 1.96 -1.57 -2.25
C PHE A 11 0.73 -1.90 -1.41
N VAL A 12 0.81 -2.94 -0.60
CA VAL A 12 -0.32 -3.43 0.21
C VAL A 12 0.09 -3.44 1.68
N PHE A 13 -0.77 -2.95 2.56
CA PHE A 13 -0.63 -3.04 4.03
C PHE A 13 -1.98 -3.35 4.67
N SER A 14 -1.99 -3.82 5.91
CA SER A 14 -3.19 -4.06 6.71
C SER A 14 -3.53 -2.83 7.54
N LEU A 15 -4.78 -2.39 7.54
CA LEU A 15 -5.24 -1.24 8.31
C LEU A 15 -5.21 -1.44 9.84
N GLU A 16 -5.04 -2.68 10.30
CA GLU A 16 -4.86 -3.01 11.72
C GLU A 16 -3.40 -3.24 12.13
N ASP A 17 -2.45 -3.35 11.19
CA ASP A 17 -1.04 -3.66 11.49
C ASP A 17 -0.09 -2.52 11.12
N GLU A 18 0.43 -1.85 12.14
CA GLU A 18 1.41 -0.78 12.03
C GLU A 18 2.73 -1.23 11.39
N ILE A 19 3.14 -2.49 11.59
CA ILE A 19 4.39 -3.02 11.03
C ILE A 19 4.26 -3.13 9.51
N SER A 20 3.14 -3.66 9.01
CA SER A 20 2.88 -3.71 7.57
C SER A 20 2.89 -2.31 6.93
N PHE A 21 2.32 -1.30 7.61
CA PHE A 21 2.29 0.08 7.13
C PHE A 21 3.70 0.68 7.00
N GLN A 22 4.56 0.49 8.00
CA GLN A 22 5.96 0.96 7.94
C GLN A 22 6.79 0.20 6.90
N THR A 23 6.49 -1.09 6.72
CA THR A 23 7.20 -1.95 5.76
C THR A 23 6.99 -1.50 4.32
N VAL A 24 5.83 -0.93 3.98
CA VAL A 24 5.58 -0.33 2.66
C VAL A 24 6.62 0.75 2.34
N TYR A 25 6.88 1.66 3.27
CA TYR A 25 7.86 2.72 3.06
C TYR A 25 9.28 2.15 2.88
N HIS A 26 9.62 1.12 3.67
CA HIS A 26 10.91 0.45 3.55
C HIS A 26 11.08 -0.21 2.16
N TYR A 27 10.05 -0.89 1.64
CA TYR A 27 10.11 -1.48 0.31
C TYR A 27 10.15 -0.44 -0.81
N TYR A 28 9.39 0.66 -0.68
CA TYR A 28 9.48 1.77 -1.62
C TYR A 28 10.90 2.35 -1.66
N SER A 29 11.52 2.61 -0.50
CA SER A 29 12.89 3.11 -0.43
C SER A 29 13.90 2.17 -1.08
N ARG A 30 13.75 0.85 -0.86
CA ARG A 30 14.60 -0.15 -1.53
C ARG A 30 14.41 -0.17 -3.03
N MET A 31 13.18 -0.05 -3.52
CA MET A 31 12.89 0.01 -4.96
C MET A 31 13.50 1.24 -5.62
N ALA A 32 13.42 2.40 -4.95
CA ALA A 32 13.98 3.66 -5.44
C ALA A 32 15.50 3.62 -5.66
N ASN A 33 16.21 2.69 -5.01
CA ASN A 33 17.65 2.47 -5.23
C ASN A 33 17.97 1.70 -6.52
N TYR A 34 17.00 0.98 -7.10
CA TYR A 34 17.19 0.17 -8.30
C TYR A 34 16.47 0.72 -9.53
N ARG A 35 15.48 1.60 -9.35
CA ARG A 35 14.64 2.13 -10.42
C ARG A 35 14.28 3.59 -10.15
N ASN A 36 14.19 4.36 -11.23
CA ASN A 36 13.60 5.68 -11.17
C ASN A 36 12.09 5.56 -10.87
N THR A 37 11.66 5.95 -9.67
CA THR A 37 10.27 5.80 -9.25
C THR A 37 9.30 6.75 -9.97
N SER A 38 9.81 7.74 -10.73
CA SER A 38 8.94 8.59 -11.56
C SER A 38 8.42 7.88 -12.82
N GLU A 39 9.03 6.77 -13.22
CA GLU A 39 8.70 6.04 -14.45
C GLU A 39 7.79 4.83 -14.18
N ILE A 40 7.44 4.57 -12.92
CA ILE A 40 6.67 3.39 -12.51
C ILE A 40 5.37 3.85 -11.85
N PRO A 41 4.21 3.64 -12.49
CA PRO A 41 2.91 3.80 -11.87
C PRO A 41 2.80 2.99 -10.57
N MET A 42 2.27 3.61 -9.53
CA MET A 42 2.11 3.00 -8.22
C MET A 42 0.67 3.15 -7.72
N VAL A 43 0.23 2.17 -6.96
CA VAL A 43 -1.02 2.19 -6.18
C VAL A 43 -0.72 1.77 -4.76
N LEU A 44 -1.33 2.44 -3.78
CA LEU A 44 -1.30 2.05 -2.38
C LEU A 44 -2.65 1.42 -1.99
N VAL A 45 -2.61 0.28 -1.31
CA VAL A 45 -3.79 -0.46 -0.90
C VAL A 45 -3.72 -0.75 0.61
N GLY A 46 -4.74 -0.31 1.35
CA GLY A 46 -4.97 -0.71 2.74
C GLY A 46 -6.04 -1.79 2.80
N THR A 47 -5.77 -2.94 3.40
CA THR A 47 -6.74 -4.04 3.49
C THR A 47 -7.53 -3.96 4.80
N GLN A 48 -8.83 -4.25 4.70
CA GLN A 48 -9.75 -4.33 5.83
C GLN A 48 -9.96 -5.77 6.34
N ASP A 49 -9.39 -6.78 5.66
CA ASP A 49 -9.67 -8.20 5.87
C ASP A 49 -9.41 -8.71 7.29
N ALA A 50 -8.41 -8.15 7.99
CA ALA A 50 -8.05 -8.56 9.36
C ALA A 50 -8.74 -7.73 10.45
N ILE A 51 -9.51 -6.70 10.10
CA ILE A 51 -10.18 -5.83 11.08
C ILE A 51 -11.29 -6.62 11.78
N SER A 52 -11.26 -6.62 13.11
CA SER A 52 -12.29 -7.23 13.95
C SER A 52 -12.42 -6.49 15.29
N SER A 53 -13.38 -6.89 16.12
CA SER A 53 -13.53 -6.31 17.47
C SER A 53 -12.30 -6.54 18.37
N SER A 54 -11.58 -7.65 18.17
CA SER A 54 -10.33 -7.96 18.86
C SER A 54 -9.09 -7.38 18.17
N ASN A 55 -9.23 -6.90 16.94
CA ASN A 55 -8.14 -6.37 16.14
C ASN A 55 -8.58 -5.12 15.37
N PRO A 56 -8.70 -3.97 16.07
CA PRO A 56 -9.26 -2.76 15.48
C PRO A 56 -8.27 -2.10 14.51
N ARG A 57 -8.81 -1.28 13.60
CA ARG A 57 -8.01 -0.38 12.75
C ARG A 57 -7.08 0.49 13.59
N VAL A 58 -5.81 0.58 13.21
CA VAL A 58 -4.80 1.45 13.85
C VAL A 58 -4.20 2.49 12.90
N ILE A 59 -4.37 2.32 11.58
CA ILE A 59 -3.94 3.31 10.57
C ILE A 59 -5.14 4.11 10.09
N ASP A 60 -5.22 5.38 10.49
CA ASP A 60 -6.25 6.30 9.99
C ASP A 60 -6.04 6.69 8.51
N ASP A 61 -7.10 7.22 7.89
CA ASP A 61 -7.10 7.62 6.47
C ASP A 61 -6.09 8.75 6.19
N ALA A 62 -5.89 9.67 7.14
CA ALA A 62 -4.95 10.79 6.97
C ALA A 62 -3.50 10.30 6.86
N ARG A 63 -3.10 9.32 7.68
CA ARG A 63 -1.80 8.67 7.64
C ARG A 63 -1.61 7.91 6.33
N ALA A 64 -2.62 7.16 5.89
CA ALA A 64 -2.56 6.43 4.62
C ALA A 64 -2.43 7.37 3.41
N ARG A 65 -3.20 8.47 3.39
CA ARG A 65 -3.09 9.52 2.35
C ARG A 65 -1.77 10.27 2.40
N LYS A 66 -1.20 10.49 3.58
CA LYS A 66 0.14 11.05 3.71
C LYS A 66 1.17 10.12 3.05
N LEU A 67 1.11 8.82 3.36
CA LEU A 67 2.00 7.84 2.74
C LEU A 67 1.81 7.80 1.21
N SER A 68 0.57 7.84 0.70
CA SER A 68 0.32 7.86 -0.74
C SER A 68 0.92 9.09 -1.43
N ASN A 69 0.87 10.25 -0.76
CA ASN A 69 1.55 11.47 -1.23
C ASN A 69 3.07 11.32 -1.27
N ASP A 70 3.66 10.73 -0.23
CA ASP A 70 5.10 10.46 -0.15
C ASP A 70 5.56 9.48 -1.25
N LEU A 71 4.70 8.53 -1.62
CA LEU A 71 4.89 7.56 -2.71
C LEU A 71 4.48 8.14 -4.08
N LYS A 72 4.91 9.38 -4.36
CA LYS A 72 4.66 10.10 -5.63
C LYS A 72 3.18 10.38 -5.92
N ARG A 73 2.39 10.65 -4.87
CA ARG A 73 0.96 10.94 -5.00
C ARG A 73 0.21 9.81 -5.71
N CYS A 74 0.59 8.57 -5.39
CA CYS A 74 -0.07 7.40 -5.91
C CYS A 74 -1.53 7.34 -5.45
N THR A 75 -2.37 6.66 -6.22
CA THR A 75 -3.76 6.44 -5.85
C THR A 75 -3.84 5.50 -4.65
N TYR A 76 -4.70 5.84 -3.69
CA TYR A 76 -4.92 5.05 -2.48
C TYR A 76 -6.32 4.44 -2.49
N TYR A 77 -6.41 3.14 -2.24
CA TYR A 77 -7.66 2.41 -2.07
C TYR A 77 -7.67 1.66 -0.73
N GLU A 78 -8.80 1.68 -0.04
CA GLU A 78 -9.11 0.65 0.96
C GLU A 78 -9.83 -0.51 0.26
N THR A 79 -9.44 -1.74 0.55
CA THR A 79 -10.02 -2.94 -0.07
C THR A 79 -10.46 -3.95 0.98
N CYS A 80 -11.37 -4.83 0.60
CA CYS A 80 -11.66 -6.04 1.37
C CYS A 80 -11.89 -7.21 0.42
N ALA A 81 -10.99 -8.19 0.44
CA ALA A 81 -11.07 -9.36 -0.43
C ALA A 81 -12.22 -10.30 -0.04
N THR A 82 -12.66 -10.25 1.22
CA THR A 82 -13.75 -11.09 1.75
C THR A 82 -15.07 -10.88 1.00
N TYR A 83 -15.42 -9.63 0.68
CA TYR A 83 -16.68 -9.29 0.00
C TYR A 83 -16.49 -8.43 -1.26
N GLY A 84 -15.24 -8.28 -1.73
CA GLY A 84 -14.94 -7.65 -3.02
C GLY A 84 -14.96 -6.12 -3.03
N LEU A 85 -14.79 -5.46 -1.88
CA LEU A 85 -14.70 -4.00 -1.84
C LEU A 85 -13.45 -3.54 -2.60
N ASN A 86 -13.65 -2.75 -3.65
CA ASN A 86 -12.60 -2.24 -4.54
C ASN A 86 -11.70 -3.35 -5.13
N VAL A 87 -12.25 -4.56 -5.30
CA VAL A 87 -11.60 -5.69 -5.98
C VAL A 87 -12.57 -6.21 -7.04
N GLU A 88 -12.23 -6.00 -8.32
CA GLU A 88 -13.00 -6.59 -9.43
C GLU A 88 -12.80 -8.11 -9.49
N ARG A 89 -13.85 -8.84 -9.89
CA ARG A 89 -13.88 -10.29 -10.03
C ARG A 89 -13.88 -10.72 -11.49
#